data_AF-A0A6L7QS61-F1
#
_entry.id   AF-A0A6L7QS61-F1
#
_cell.length_a   1.000
_cell.length_b   1.000
_cell.length_c   1.000
_cell.angle_alpha   90.00
_cell.angle_beta   90.00
_cell.angle_gamma   90.00
#
_symmetry.space_group_name_H-M   'P 1'
#
loop_
_entity.id
_entity.type
_entity.pdbx_description
1 polymer ?
#
loop_
_entity_poly.entity_id
_entity_poly.type
_entity_poly.pdbx_seq_one_letter_code
_entity_poly.pdbx_strand_id
1 'polypeptide(L)'
;MSEPISVNPQVLRWARTSLGLSQEEVAQRMNKKAREVDSWERGEASPTYIHLEKLAYEIYKRPIALFVFPEVPEEETIEQEFRTLPKEELLHLSPWMRYLLRKARVLQLNLDELYGGVNPAKRRVLHDLDFASSVAATDMAKQVRTYLGIELAQQQAWKNTEDALKHWREVLEECGVFVFKDTFNPPGRKKVGTDDIPFSGFCL
;
A
#
# COMPACT_ATOMS: atom_id res chain seq x y z
N MET A 1 27.41 -17.39 8.34
CA MET A 1 27.37 -16.21 9.24
C MET A 1 26.35 -16.51 10.31
N SER A 2 26.79 -17.07 11.45
CA SER A 2 25.91 -17.66 12.47
C SER A 2 25.86 -16.82 13.75
N GLU A 3 26.50 -15.66 13.76
CA GLU A 3 26.60 -14.80 14.94
C GLU A 3 25.33 -13.96 15.13
N PRO A 4 24.89 -13.76 16.39
CA PRO A 4 23.77 -12.89 16.70
C PRO A 4 24.11 -11.43 16.41
N ILE A 5 23.14 -10.69 15.85
CA ILE A 5 23.30 -9.27 15.56
C ILE A 5 22.49 -8.46 16.56
N SER A 6 23.12 -7.41 17.08
CA SER A 6 22.43 -6.42 17.91
C SER A 6 21.34 -5.74 17.09
N VAL A 7 20.09 -5.95 17.50
CA VAL A 7 18.90 -5.35 16.90
C VAL A 7 18.09 -4.66 17.99
N ASN A 8 17.34 -3.63 17.62
CA ASN A 8 16.45 -2.96 18.54
C ASN A 8 15.15 -3.78 18.71
N PRO A 9 14.85 -4.31 19.92
CA PRO A 9 13.65 -5.10 20.18
C PRO A 9 12.35 -4.34 19.94
N GLN A 10 12.34 -3.03 20.21
CA GLN A 10 11.17 -2.18 20.00
C GLN A 10 10.85 -2.06 18.50
N VAL A 11 11.87 -1.93 17.67
CA VAL A 11 11.73 -1.85 16.22
C VAL A 11 11.25 -3.19 15.63
N LEU A 12 11.73 -4.32 16.14
CA LEU A 12 11.22 -5.64 15.75
C LEU A 12 9.72 -5.77 16.05
N ARG A 13 9.32 -5.41 17.28
CA ARG A 13 7.92 -5.46 17.70
C ARG A 13 7.04 -4.56 16.83
N TRP A 14 7.48 -3.32 16.60
CA TRP A 14 6.79 -2.36 15.73
C TRP A 14 6.64 -2.89 14.30
N ALA A 15 7.70 -3.47 13.73
CA ALA A 15 7.66 -4.00 12.38
C ALA A 15 6.62 -5.13 12.25
N ARG A 16 6.50 -5.99 13.27
CA ARG A 16 5.47 -7.04 13.35
C ARG A 16 4.07 -6.46 13.50
N THR A 17 3.85 -5.61 14.49
CA THR A 17 2.51 -5.08 14.81
C THR A 17 1.99 -4.14 13.73
N SER A 18 2.86 -3.42 13.01
CA SER A 18 2.48 -2.57 11.88
C SER A 18 1.83 -3.36 10.73
N LEU A 19 2.14 -4.65 10.59
CA LEU A 19 1.49 -5.56 9.65
C LEU A 19 0.35 -6.37 10.27
N GLY A 20 -0.03 -6.11 11.53
CA GLY A 20 -1.08 -6.84 12.22
C GLY A 20 -0.74 -8.32 12.47
N LEU A 21 0.54 -8.70 12.46
CA LEU A 21 0.96 -10.10 12.64
C LEU A 21 1.06 -10.48 14.13
N SER A 22 0.63 -11.69 14.47
CA SER A 22 0.89 -12.29 15.78
C SER A 22 2.32 -12.86 15.87
N GLN A 23 2.81 -13.09 17.10
CA GLN A 23 4.11 -13.73 17.32
C GLN A 23 4.11 -15.17 16.78
N GLU A 24 2.98 -15.87 16.88
CA GLU A 24 2.78 -17.23 16.37
C GLU A 24 2.89 -17.28 14.84
N GLU A 25 2.28 -16.33 14.13
CA GLU A 25 2.37 -16.25 12.67
C GLU A 25 3.80 -16.03 12.20
N VAL A 26 4.55 -15.15 12.87
CA VAL A 26 5.97 -14.93 12.56
C VAL A 26 6.79 -16.18 12.87
N ALA A 27 6.56 -16.80 14.03
CA ALA A 27 7.25 -18.01 14.43
C ALA A 27 7.02 -19.17 13.43
N GLN A 28 5.79 -19.34 12.96
CA GLN A 28 5.45 -20.32 11.92
C GLN A 28 6.22 -20.06 10.62
N ARG A 29 6.24 -18.81 10.14
CA ARG A 29 7.00 -18.43 8.92
C ARG A 29 8.51 -18.60 9.08
N MET A 30 9.01 -18.45 10.31
CA MET A 30 10.41 -18.64 10.67
C MET A 30 10.78 -20.09 10.96
N ASN A 31 9.80 -21.02 11.01
CA ASN A 31 9.98 -22.39 11.49
C ASN A 31 10.61 -22.44 12.89
N LYS A 32 10.09 -21.62 13.80
CA LYS A 32 10.56 -21.42 15.18
C LYS A 32 9.40 -21.48 16.16
N LYS A 33 9.72 -21.51 17.47
CA LYS A 33 8.72 -21.42 18.54
C LYS A 33 8.36 -19.96 18.81
N ALA A 34 7.10 -19.67 19.14
CA ALA A 34 6.64 -18.32 19.48
C ALA A 34 7.50 -17.64 20.56
N ARG A 35 7.93 -18.43 21.56
CA ARG A 35 8.86 -17.97 22.62
C ARG A 35 10.19 -17.40 22.11
N GLU A 36 10.68 -17.84 20.96
CA GLU A 36 11.93 -17.31 20.38
C GLU A 36 11.71 -15.94 19.74
N VAL A 37 10.54 -15.72 19.13
CA VAL A 37 10.17 -14.40 18.59
C VAL A 37 9.93 -13.42 19.74
N ASP A 38 9.24 -13.88 20.79
CA ASP A 38 9.02 -13.09 22.01
C ASP A 38 10.34 -12.72 22.71
N SER A 39 11.30 -13.64 22.82
CA SER A 39 12.61 -13.33 23.42
C SER A 39 13.41 -12.31 22.60
N TRP A 40 13.27 -12.31 21.27
CA TRP A 40 13.84 -11.25 20.41
C TRP A 40 13.19 -9.89 20.66
N GLU A 41 11.86 -9.84 20.80
CA GLU A 41 11.10 -8.61 21.04
C GLU A 41 11.22 -8.06 22.47
N ARG A 42 11.76 -8.86 23.40
CA ARG A 42 12.12 -8.45 24.76
C ARG A 42 13.61 -8.07 24.91
N GLY A 43 14.43 -8.39 23.90
CA GLY A 43 15.88 -8.20 23.97
C GLY A 43 16.62 -9.23 24.84
N GLU A 44 15.95 -10.32 25.22
CA GLU A 44 16.55 -11.44 25.96
C GLU A 44 17.47 -12.29 25.05
N ALA A 45 17.17 -12.30 23.75
CA ALA A 45 17.97 -12.94 22.71
C ALA A 45 18.00 -12.07 21.45
N SER A 46 18.84 -12.42 20.49
CA SER A 46 18.89 -11.74 19.20
C SER A 46 18.84 -12.72 18.02
N PRO A 47 18.20 -12.34 16.90
CA PRO A 47 18.26 -13.11 15.67
C PRO A 47 19.69 -13.13 15.11
N THR A 48 19.99 -14.15 14.30
CA THR A 48 21.20 -14.15 13.46
C THR A 48 20.96 -13.25 12.25
N TYR A 49 22.02 -12.88 11.51
CA TYR A 49 21.87 -12.11 10.27
C TYR A 49 20.86 -12.74 9.29
N ILE A 50 20.94 -14.07 9.11
CA ILE A 50 20.06 -14.81 8.20
C ILE A 50 18.60 -14.76 8.69
N HIS A 51 18.38 -14.87 10.01
CA HIS A 51 17.04 -14.70 10.56
C HIS A 51 16.53 -13.27 10.38
N LEU A 52 17.39 -12.27 10.59
CA LEU A 52 17.04 -10.86 10.43
C LEU A 52 16.73 -10.51 8.98
N GLU A 53 17.50 -11.03 8.02
CA GLU A 53 17.27 -10.85 6.58
C GLU A 53 15.90 -11.40 6.16
N LYS A 54 15.56 -12.61 6.64
CA LYS A 54 14.26 -13.22 6.41
C LYS A 54 13.13 -12.41 7.05
N LEU A 55 13.30 -11.96 8.29
CA LEU A 55 12.33 -11.09 8.97
C LEU A 55 12.13 -9.79 8.18
N ALA A 56 13.22 -9.12 7.79
CA ALA A 56 13.20 -7.84 7.09
C ALA A 56 12.53 -7.94 5.71
N TYR A 57 13.03 -8.82 4.84
CA TYR A 57 12.65 -8.84 3.43
C TYR A 57 11.47 -9.76 3.11
N GLU A 58 11.30 -10.87 3.82
CA GLU A 58 10.24 -11.83 3.52
C GLU A 58 8.97 -11.58 4.34
N ILE A 59 9.12 -11.24 5.62
CA ILE A 59 7.97 -11.16 6.55
C ILE A 59 7.50 -9.72 6.73
N TYR A 60 8.38 -8.82 7.16
CA TYR A 60 8.05 -7.44 7.53
C TYR A 60 8.06 -6.47 6.34
N LYS A 61 8.73 -6.83 5.24
CA LYS A 61 8.87 -6.03 4.02
C LYS A 61 9.42 -4.62 4.35
N ARG A 62 10.50 -4.58 5.13
CA ARG A 62 11.20 -3.37 5.61
C ARG A 62 12.70 -3.48 5.28
N PRO A 63 13.40 -2.34 5.07
CA PRO A 63 14.86 -2.34 4.94
C PRO A 63 15.52 -2.94 6.18
N ILE A 64 16.57 -3.76 6.00
CA ILE A 64 17.24 -4.41 7.13
C ILE A 64 17.90 -3.41 8.10
N ALA A 65 18.39 -2.28 7.58
CA ALA A 65 19.02 -1.23 8.35
C ALA A 65 18.09 -0.60 9.40
N LEU A 66 16.78 -0.70 9.20
CA LEU A 66 15.80 -0.15 10.12
C LEU A 66 15.87 -0.86 11.50
N PHE A 67 16.21 -2.15 11.54
CA PHE A 67 16.26 -2.93 12.80
C PHE A 67 17.44 -2.57 13.70
N VAL A 68 18.38 -1.75 13.25
CA VAL A 68 19.48 -1.23 14.07
C VAL A 68 19.27 0.23 14.50
N PHE A 69 18.10 0.82 14.20
CA PHE A 69 17.78 2.17 14.62
C PHE A 69 17.67 2.26 16.15
N PRO A 70 18.08 3.38 16.76
CA PRO A 70 18.03 3.55 18.22
C PRO A 70 16.60 3.61 18.76
N GLU A 71 15.66 4.04 17.93
CA GLU A 71 14.23 4.17 18.27
C GLU A 71 13.36 3.80 17.07
N VAL A 72 12.07 3.59 17.33
CA VAL A 72 11.08 3.32 16.30
C VAL A 72 10.91 4.57 15.42
N PRO A 73 11.06 4.46 14.09
CA PRO A 73 10.89 5.62 13.22
C PRO A 73 9.43 6.10 13.25
N GLU A 74 9.25 7.40 13.11
CA GLU A 74 7.92 8.01 12.95
C GLU A 74 7.31 7.56 11.61
N GLU A 75 6.09 7.06 11.65
CA GLU A 75 5.32 6.65 10.46
C GLU A 75 3.86 7.05 10.69
N GLU A 76 3.30 7.82 9.75
CA GLU A 76 1.87 8.15 9.75
C GLU A 76 1.06 6.87 9.50
N THR A 77 0.10 6.58 10.40
CA THR A 77 -0.73 5.38 10.25
C THR A 77 -1.89 5.64 9.30
N ILE A 78 -2.20 4.66 8.45
CA ILE A 78 -3.27 4.74 7.46
C ILE A 78 -4.66 4.90 8.13
N GLU A 79 -4.77 4.56 9.42
CA GLU A 79 -5.96 4.76 10.24
C GLU A 79 -6.46 6.21 10.27
N GLN A 80 -5.60 7.16 9.91
CA GLN A 80 -5.92 8.59 9.89
C GLN A 80 -6.64 9.05 8.62
N GLU A 81 -6.62 8.28 7.52
CA GLU A 81 -7.09 8.75 6.20
C GLU A 81 -8.49 8.23 5.81
N PHE A 82 -8.97 7.15 6.43
CA PHE A 82 -10.29 6.59 6.11
C PHE A 82 -11.41 7.34 6.81
N ARG A 83 -12.00 8.31 6.11
CA ARG A 83 -13.10 9.17 6.63
C ARG A 83 -14.38 8.41 7.01
N THR A 84 -14.55 7.17 6.56
CA THR A 84 -15.80 6.40 6.70
C THR A 84 -15.62 4.96 7.17
N LEU A 85 -14.39 4.47 7.37
CA LEU A 85 -14.16 3.08 7.78
C LEU A 85 -14.14 2.99 9.31
N PRO A 86 -14.97 2.14 9.94
CA PRO A 86 -14.88 1.89 11.38
C PRO A 86 -13.49 1.38 11.78
N LYS A 87 -12.99 1.78 12.95
CA LYS A 87 -11.67 1.36 13.44
C LYS A 87 -11.55 -0.16 13.57
N GLU A 88 -12.68 -0.82 13.85
CA GLU A 88 -12.79 -2.26 13.97
C GLU A 88 -12.45 -2.96 12.65
N GLU A 89 -12.87 -2.41 11.51
CA GLU A 89 -12.53 -2.99 10.19
C GLU A 89 -11.05 -2.85 9.85
N LEU A 90 -10.39 -1.79 10.34
CA LEU A 90 -8.94 -1.62 10.17
C LEU A 90 -8.15 -2.71 10.89
N LEU A 91 -8.66 -3.27 12.00
CA LEU A 91 -8.04 -4.40 12.69
C LEU A 91 -8.06 -5.67 11.83
N HIS A 92 -9.10 -5.85 11.01
CA HIS A 92 -9.28 -7.02 10.16
C HIS A 92 -8.51 -6.94 8.82
N LEU A 93 -7.81 -5.84 8.55
CA LEU A 93 -6.97 -5.75 7.36
C LEU A 93 -5.86 -6.79 7.38
N SER A 94 -5.82 -7.60 6.32
CA SER A 94 -4.76 -8.59 6.13
C SER A 94 -3.37 -7.94 6.10
N PRO A 95 -2.31 -8.67 6.48
CA PRO A 95 -0.93 -8.16 6.41
C PRO A 95 -0.54 -7.67 5.02
N TRP A 96 -1.05 -8.32 3.96
CA TRP A 96 -0.81 -7.89 2.58
C TRP A 96 -1.48 -6.55 2.27
N MET A 97 -2.71 -6.34 2.72
CA MET A 97 -3.39 -5.06 2.54
C MET A 97 -2.67 -3.92 3.26
N ARG A 98 -2.24 -4.14 4.50
CA ARG A 98 -1.43 -3.16 5.26
C ARG A 98 -0.13 -2.81 4.53
N TYR A 99 0.52 -3.80 3.94
CA TYR A 99 1.69 -3.57 3.08
C TYR A 99 1.36 -2.74 1.84
N LEU A 100 0.26 -3.02 1.13
CA LEU A 100 -0.14 -2.25 -0.05
C LEU A 100 -0.44 -0.79 0.27
N LEU A 101 -1.15 -0.54 1.37
CA LEU A 101 -1.44 0.82 1.83
C LEU A 101 -0.16 1.58 2.19
N ARG A 102 0.78 0.93 2.89
CA ARG A 102 2.11 1.50 3.15
C ARG A 102 2.87 1.79 1.84
N LYS A 103 2.82 0.87 0.88
CA LYS A 103 3.43 1.05 -0.45
C LYS A 103 2.82 2.25 -1.17
N ALA A 104 1.51 2.44 -1.09
CA ALA A 104 0.81 3.61 -1.61
C ALA A 104 1.40 4.91 -1.04
N ARG A 105 1.56 4.97 0.28
CA ARG A 105 2.11 6.15 0.96
C ARG A 105 3.54 6.45 0.53
N VAL A 106 4.37 5.41 0.42
CA VAL A 106 5.75 5.56 -0.11
C VAL A 106 5.72 6.10 -1.55
N LEU A 107 4.81 5.65 -2.41
CA LEU A 107 4.69 6.17 -3.77
C LEU A 107 4.26 7.64 -3.80
N GLN A 108 3.34 8.05 -2.90
CA GLN A 108 2.97 9.45 -2.75
C GLN A 108 4.15 10.32 -2.32
N LEU A 109 4.92 9.88 -1.32
CA LEU A 109 6.13 10.58 -0.87
C LEU A 109 7.18 10.67 -1.99
N ASN A 110 7.37 9.59 -2.75
CA ASN A 110 8.29 9.60 -3.88
C ASN A 110 7.85 10.59 -4.98
N LEU A 111 6.54 10.71 -5.24
CA LEU A 111 6.02 11.69 -6.20
C LEU A 111 6.25 13.12 -5.71
N ASP A 112 5.99 13.37 -4.43
CA ASP A 112 6.24 14.66 -3.78
C ASP A 112 7.72 15.06 -3.89
N GLU A 113 8.62 14.15 -3.53
CA GLU A 113 10.07 14.36 -3.64
C GLU A 113 10.53 14.56 -5.08
N LEU A 114 10.06 13.71 -6.01
CA LEU A 114 10.46 13.76 -7.42
C LEU A 114 10.08 15.06 -8.12
N TYR A 115 8.93 15.63 -7.76
CA TYR A 115 8.41 16.86 -8.37
C TYR A 115 8.49 18.10 -7.46
N GLY A 116 9.18 17.99 -6.32
CA GLY A 116 9.38 19.10 -5.39
C GLY A 116 8.09 19.66 -4.80
N GLY A 117 7.12 18.79 -4.50
CA GLY A 117 5.81 19.14 -3.96
C GLY A 117 4.85 19.79 -4.96
N VAL A 118 5.16 19.75 -6.26
CA VAL A 118 4.32 20.34 -7.30
C VAL A 118 3.80 19.26 -8.25
N ASN A 119 2.51 19.29 -8.55
CA ASN A 119 1.94 18.41 -9.57
C ASN A 119 2.47 18.81 -10.97
N PRO A 120 3.18 17.93 -11.70
CA PRO A 120 3.82 18.28 -12.97
C PRO A 120 2.85 18.33 -14.16
N ALA A 121 1.61 17.85 -14.00
CA ALA A 121 0.65 17.82 -15.09
C ALA A 121 0.20 19.24 -15.48
N LYS A 122 0.09 19.49 -16.79
CA LYS A 122 -0.42 20.77 -17.32
C LYS A 122 -1.89 20.99 -16.98
N ARG A 123 -2.63 19.88 -16.86
CA ARG A 123 -4.05 19.82 -16.59
C ARG A 123 -4.19 19.17 -15.23
N ARG A 124 -4.90 19.80 -14.30
CA ARG A 124 -5.02 19.33 -12.92
C ARG A 124 -6.48 19.28 -12.52
N VAL A 125 -7.13 18.13 -12.75
CA VAL A 125 -8.59 18.00 -12.63
C VAL A 125 -9.14 18.45 -11.27
N LEU A 126 -8.41 18.21 -10.18
CA LEU A 126 -8.82 18.59 -8.83
C LEU A 126 -8.67 20.07 -8.51
N HIS A 127 -7.90 20.81 -9.33
CA HIS A 127 -7.67 22.24 -9.18
C HIS A 127 -8.44 23.04 -10.23
N ASP A 128 -8.54 22.52 -11.44
CA ASP A 128 -9.15 23.18 -12.59
C ASP A 128 -10.67 23.06 -12.60
N LEU A 129 -11.23 22.05 -11.90
CA LEU A 129 -12.65 21.91 -11.66
C LEU A 129 -12.97 22.24 -10.20
N ASP A 130 -13.79 23.27 -10.00
CA ASP A 130 -14.33 23.66 -8.70
C ASP A 130 -15.86 23.75 -8.79
N PHE A 131 -16.55 23.15 -7.83
CA PHE A 131 -17.99 23.03 -7.83
C PHE A 131 -18.57 23.53 -6.51
N ALA A 132 -19.52 24.47 -6.60
CA ALA A 132 -20.31 24.85 -5.44
C ALA A 132 -21.16 23.68 -4.94
N SER A 133 -21.43 23.62 -3.63
CA SER A 133 -22.23 22.55 -3.01
C SER A 133 -23.67 22.45 -3.51
N SER A 134 -24.15 23.49 -4.21
CA SER A 134 -25.48 23.54 -4.82
C SER A 134 -25.56 22.86 -6.19
N VAL A 135 -24.42 22.53 -6.82
CA VAL A 135 -24.41 21.93 -8.16
C VAL A 135 -24.84 20.46 -8.05
N ALA A 136 -25.76 20.04 -8.92
CA ALA A 136 -26.20 18.65 -8.96
C ALA A 136 -25.06 17.72 -9.41
N ALA A 137 -24.94 16.55 -8.78
CA ALA A 137 -23.91 15.56 -9.11
C ALA A 137 -23.90 15.14 -10.59
N THR A 138 -25.07 15.13 -11.24
CA THR A 138 -25.20 14.83 -12.67
C THR A 138 -24.51 15.85 -13.56
N ASP A 139 -24.54 17.13 -13.17
CA ASP A 139 -23.92 18.20 -13.96
C ASP A 139 -22.42 18.29 -13.68
N MET A 140 -22.00 18.00 -12.45
CA MET A 140 -20.59 17.78 -12.12
C MET A 140 -20.00 16.64 -12.96
N ALA A 141 -20.69 15.50 -13.04
CA ALA A 141 -20.23 14.35 -13.83
C ALA A 141 -20.10 14.67 -15.33
N LYS A 142 -21.03 15.46 -15.91
CA LYS A 142 -20.91 15.91 -17.30
C LYS A 142 -19.67 16.78 -17.50
N GLN A 143 -19.44 17.75 -16.62
CA GLN A 143 -18.27 18.64 -16.71
C GLN A 143 -16.95 17.87 -16.55
N VAL A 144 -16.87 16.95 -15.59
CA VAL A 144 -15.70 16.06 -15.42
C VAL A 144 -15.49 15.22 -16.68
N ARG A 145 -16.55 14.66 -17.27
CA ARG A 145 -16.43 13.86 -18.50
C ARG A 145 -15.94 14.70 -19.68
N THR A 146 -16.47 15.90 -19.86
CA THR A 146 -15.99 16.84 -20.88
C THR A 146 -14.54 17.21 -20.66
N TYR A 147 -14.14 17.42 -19.40
CA TYR A 147 -12.74 17.67 -19.05
C TYR A 147 -11.87 16.47 -19.44
N LEU A 148 -12.16 15.26 -18.98
CA LEU A 148 -11.36 14.08 -19.30
C LEU A 148 -11.25 13.79 -20.81
N GLY A 149 -12.21 14.27 -21.62
CA GLY A 149 -12.10 14.25 -23.08
C GLY A 149 -12.32 12.88 -23.71
N ILE A 150 -12.88 11.92 -22.96
CA ILE A 150 -13.20 10.58 -23.49
C ILE A 150 -14.63 10.54 -24.02
N GLU A 151 -14.74 10.43 -25.35
CA GLU A 151 -16.00 10.23 -26.03
C GLU A 151 -16.57 8.83 -25.79
N LEU A 152 -17.90 8.70 -25.85
CA LEU A 152 -18.56 7.40 -25.67
C LEU A 152 -18.17 6.39 -26.76
N ALA A 153 -17.95 6.88 -28.00
CA ALA A 153 -17.52 6.04 -29.12
C ALA A 153 -16.13 5.44 -28.87
N GLN A 154 -15.19 6.23 -28.34
CA GLN A 154 -13.85 5.75 -27.97
C GLN A 154 -13.93 4.69 -26.87
N GLN A 155 -14.75 4.93 -25.84
CA GLN A 155 -14.96 3.97 -24.75
C GLN A 155 -15.53 2.63 -25.24
N GLN A 156 -16.46 2.66 -26.20
CA GLN A 156 -17.07 1.45 -26.77
C GLN A 156 -16.12 0.70 -27.72
N ALA A 157 -15.11 1.36 -28.27
CA ALA A 157 -14.14 0.77 -29.18
C ALA A 157 -13.02 -0.01 -28.47
N TRP A 158 -12.89 0.11 -27.14
CA TRP A 158 -11.87 -0.62 -26.38
C TRP A 158 -12.12 -2.12 -26.40
N LYS A 159 -11.05 -2.89 -26.59
CA LYS A 159 -11.15 -4.32 -26.92
C LYS A 159 -11.61 -5.17 -25.75
N ASN A 160 -11.18 -4.82 -24.55
CA ASN A 160 -11.47 -5.55 -23.31
C ASN A 160 -11.28 -4.65 -22.09
N THR A 161 -11.60 -5.18 -20.90
CA THR A 161 -11.53 -4.45 -19.63
C THR A 161 -10.11 -4.00 -19.26
N GLU A 162 -9.08 -4.75 -19.63
CA GLU A 162 -7.69 -4.38 -19.33
C GLU A 162 -7.23 -3.20 -20.19
N ASP A 163 -7.60 -3.21 -21.47
CA ASP A 163 -7.39 -2.12 -22.42
C ASP A 163 -8.11 -0.85 -21.97
N ALA A 164 -9.37 -0.99 -21.55
CA ALA A 164 -10.16 0.11 -20.98
C ALA A 164 -9.51 0.72 -19.73
N LEU A 165 -9.06 -0.11 -18.78
CA LEU A 165 -8.42 0.36 -17.55
C LEU A 165 -7.10 1.08 -17.87
N LYS A 166 -6.32 0.57 -18.82
CA LYS A 166 -5.07 1.22 -19.25
C LYS A 166 -5.34 2.64 -19.76
N HIS A 167 -6.32 2.80 -20.66
CA HIS A 167 -6.67 4.11 -21.20
C HIS A 167 -7.19 5.07 -20.13
N TRP A 168 -8.03 4.60 -19.20
CA TRP A 168 -8.48 5.45 -18.10
C TRP A 168 -7.32 5.95 -17.23
N ARG A 169 -6.33 5.10 -16.96
CA ARG A 169 -5.14 5.49 -16.19
C ARG A 169 -4.33 6.56 -16.90
N GLU A 170 -4.09 6.39 -18.20
CA GLU A 170 -3.37 7.37 -19.02
C GLU A 170 -4.06 8.75 -18.96
N VAL A 171 -5.39 8.79 -19.16
CA VAL A 171 -6.14 10.04 -19.12
C VAL A 171 -6.11 10.70 -17.73
N LEU A 172 -6.21 9.91 -16.65
CA LEU A 172 -6.13 10.43 -15.28
C LEU A 172 -4.74 10.98 -14.97
N GLU A 173 -3.68 10.27 -15.38
CA GLU A 173 -2.28 10.70 -15.20
C GLU A 173 -2.00 12.01 -15.94
N GLU A 174 -2.49 12.16 -17.18
CA GLU A 174 -2.42 13.42 -17.94
C GLU A 174 -3.15 14.58 -17.25
N CYS A 175 -4.17 14.27 -16.45
CA CYS A 175 -4.95 15.22 -15.67
C CYS A 175 -4.42 15.42 -14.24
N GLY A 176 -3.20 14.94 -13.96
CA GLY A 176 -2.51 15.15 -12.69
C GLY A 176 -2.92 14.19 -11.58
N VAL A 177 -3.62 13.10 -11.90
CA VAL A 177 -3.97 12.04 -10.95
C VAL A 177 -3.15 10.81 -11.28
N PHE A 178 -2.08 10.59 -10.51
CA PHE A 178 -1.21 9.42 -10.69
C PHE A 178 -1.93 8.15 -10.24
N VAL A 179 -1.83 7.08 -11.02
CA VAL A 179 -2.54 5.83 -10.74
C VAL A 179 -1.60 4.63 -10.69
N PHE A 180 -1.39 4.09 -9.50
CA PHE A 180 -0.57 2.90 -9.27
C PHE A 180 -1.42 1.64 -9.18
N LYS A 181 -1.04 0.61 -9.95
CA LYS A 181 -1.74 -0.67 -9.97
C LYS A 181 -0.98 -1.73 -9.18
N ASP A 182 -1.63 -2.30 -8.17
CA ASP A 182 -1.16 -3.49 -7.44
C ASP A 182 -2.25 -4.55 -7.32
N THR A 183 -1.85 -5.80 -7.06
CA THR A 183 -2.79 -6.91 -6.85
C THR A 183 -3.10 -7.11 -5.37
N PHE A 184 -4.37 -7.37 -5.06
CA PHE A 184 -4.79 -7.76 -3.71
C PHE A 184 -4.38 -9.18 -3.33
N ASN A 185 -3.93 -9.98 -4.30
CA ASN A 185 -3.42 -11.31 -4.02
C ASN A 185 -1.95 -11.23 -3.59
N PRO A 186 -1.58 -11.81 -2.43
CA PRO A 186 -0.19 -11.85 -2.04
C PRO A 186 0.62 -12.72 -3.02
N PRO A 187 1.91 -12.39 -3.24
CA PRO A 187 2.76 -13.14 -4.15
C PRO A 187 2.83 -14.62 -3.74
N GLY A 188 2.76 -15.52 -4.73
CA GLY A 188 2.80 -16.97 -4.50
C GLY A 188 1.45 -17.63 -4.20
N ARG A 189 0.35 -16.88 -4.02
CA ARG A 189 -1.00 -17.45 -4.03
C ARG A 189 -1.58 -17.42 -5.44
N LYS A 190 -2.03 -18.58 -5.95
CA LYS A 190 -2.76 -18.65 -7.23
C LYS A 190 -4.00 -17.76 -7.15
N LYS A 191 -4.34 -17.09 -8.27
CA LYS A 191 -5.67 -16.50 -8.45
C LYS A 191 -6.70 -17.57 -8.07
N VAL A 192 -7.55 -17.28 -7.09
CA VAL A 192 -8.80 -18.03 -6.91
C VAL A 192 -9.51 -17.95 -8.26
N GLY A 193 -10.11 -19.07 -8.70
CA GLY A 193 -10.68 -19.23 -10.03
C GLY A 193 -11.42 -17.98 -10.50
N THR A 194 -11.21 -17.63 -11.77
CA THR A 194 -11.58 -16.37 -12.44
C THR A 194 -13.07 -16.02 -12.43
N ASP A 195 -13.90 -16.76 -11.71
CA ASP A 195 -15.36 -16.63 -11.72
C ASP A 195 -15.92 -15.78 -10.55
N ASP A 196 -15.15 -15.54 -9.47
CA ASP A 196 -15.74 -14.92 -8.26
C ASP A 196 -15.28 -13.50 -7.90
N ILE A 197 -14.21 -12.94 -8.50
CA ILE A 197 -13.81 -11.54 -8.22
C ILE A 197 -13.22 -10.87 -9.47
N PRO A 198 -13.97 -9.99 -10.18
CA PRO A 198 -13.46 -9.30 -11.37
C PRO A 198 -12.33 -8.29 -11.06
N PHE A 199 -12.16 -7.89 -9.80
CA PHE A 199 -11.17 -6.90 -9.38
C PHE A 199 -9.99 -7.57 -8.66
N SER A 200 -9.02 -8.06 -9.42
CA SER A 200 -7.77 -8.62 -8.87
C SER A 200 -6.72 -7.57 -8.51
N GLY A 201 -7.03 -6.28 -8.66
CA GLY A 201 -6.15 -5.17 -8.30
C GLY A 201 -6.92 -3.89 -8.06
N PHE A 202 -6.25 -2.92 -7.44
CA PHE A 202 -6.78 -1.61 -7.15
C PHE A 202 -5.79 -0.54 -7.57
N CYS A 203 -6.34 0.66 -7.76
CA CYS A 203 -5.65 1.86 -8.20
C CYS A 203 -5.46 2.75 -6.97
N LEU A 204 -4.22 2.83 -6.49
CA LEU A 204 -3.80 3.74 -5.42
C LEU A 204 -3.25 5.03 -6.01
#